data_AF-A0A848WQH6-F1
#
_entry.id   AF-A0A848WQH6-F1
#
_cell.length_a   1.000
_cell.length_b   1.000
_cell.length_c   1.000
_cell.angle_alpha   90.00
_cell.angle_beta   90.00
_cell.angle_gamma   90.00
#
_symmetry.space_group_name_H-M   'P 1'
#
loop_
_entity.id
_entity.type
_entity.pdbx_description
1 polymer ?
#
loop_
_entity_poly.entity_id
_entity_poly.type
_entity_poly.pdbx_seq_one_letter_code
_entity_poly.pdbx_strand_id
1 'polypeptide(L)'
;MTAGGDYLSGRFARQSNQIARATLTGGLEAWEKLAAQRNYEPKPVPTDRLDLFGGKPLQKGGLKLEVAYRDFPRGDVRRPGDARFPNPHNLGWYDLSPAEARSFLPADGKQKVSDSVFRKLAITTLKDAVRGQMNGWKEHEMTEGELHSEKTGQSGTVSTYKLTGHAKFAVGDRTYEPALFGLAKFDSASGEFTQFQLIASGQRTGKGGANGRETDLGPAPMGVGLQLYGQE
;
A
#
# COMPACT_ATOMS: atom_id res chain seq x y z
N MET A 1 -4.85 19.01 -14.11
CA MET A 1 -5.17 19.52 -15.46
C MET A 1 -6.64 19.94 -15.47
N THR A 2 -7.04 20.87 -16.34
CA THR A 2 -8.45 21.16 -16.62
C THR A 2 -9.04 20.08 -17.53
N ALA A 3 -10.36 20.08 -17.73
CA ALA A 3 -11.02 19.20 -18.71
C ALA A 3 -10.55 19.44 -20.15
N GLY A 4 -10.07 20.64 -20.46
CA GLY A 4 -9.45 20.99 -21.75
C GLY A 4 -7.97 20.61 -21.87
N GLY A 5 -7.40 19.96 -20.85
CA GLY A 5 -6.00 19.53 -20.85
C GLY A 5 -4.99 20.58 -20.38
N ASP A 6 -5.43 21.77 -19.92
CA ASP A 6 -4.50 22.78 -19.40
C ASP A 6 -3.85 22.28 -18.10
N TYR A 7 -2.53 22.35 -18.03
CA TYR A 7 -1.79 21.98 -16.83
C TYR A 7 -1.87 23.10 -15.77
N LEU A 8 -2.28 22.76 -14.55
CA LEU A 8 -2.43 23.72 -13.44
C LEU A 8 -1.25 23.60 -12.47
N SER A 9 -1.11 22.41 -11.89
CA SER A 9 0.05 22.02 -11.09
C SER A 9 0.07 20.50 -10.94
N GLY A 10 1.18 19.98 -10.43
CA GLY A 10 1.39 18.55 -10.23
C GLY A 10 2.75 18.28 -9.61
N ARG A 11 2.77 17.30 -8.69
CA ARG A 11 3.97 16.73 -8.09
C ARG A 11 3.73 15.24 -7.84
N PHE A 12 4.81 14.47 -7.71
CA PHE A 12 4.73 13.06 -7.33
C PHE A 12 4.32 12.89 -5.86
N ALA A 13 3.77 11.72 -5.50
CA ALA A 13 3.30 11.39 -4.15
C ALA A 13 4.40 11.51 -3.07
N ARG A 14 3.99 11.58 -1.78
CA ARG A 14 4.84 11.79 -0.58
C ARG A 14 5.76 13.00 -0.67
N GLN A 15 5.17 14.18 -0.84
CA GLN A 15 5.83 15.46 -0.60
C GLN A 15 5.68 15.87 0.87
N SER A 16 6.55 16.74 1.36
CA SER A 16 6.30 17.40 2.65
C SER A 16 4.98 18.18 2.59
N ASN A 17 4.32 18.36 3.73
CA ASN A 17 3.10 19.18 3.83
C ASN A 17 3.29 20.58 3.23
N GLN A 18 4.50 21.15 3.37
CA GLN A 18 4.86 22.43 2.78
C GLN A 18 4.86 22.38 1.24
N ILE A 19 5.50 21.37 0.63
CA ILE A 19 5.56 21.24 -0.83
C ILE A 19 4.17 20.91 -1.39
N ALA A 20 3.41 20.06 -0.71
CA ALA A 20 2.04 19.75 -1.09
C ALA A 20 1.16 21.01 -1.08
N ARG A 21 1.23 21.80 0.00
CA ARG A 21 0.52 23.08 0.11
C ARG A 21 0.93 24.03 -1.00
N ALA A 22 2.22 24.25 -1.21
CA ALA A 22 2.72 25.14 -2.26
C ALA A 22 2.24 24.71 -3.66
N THR A 23 2.20 23.41 -3.94
CA THR A 23 1.72 22.86 -5.22
C THR A 23 0.23 23.10 -5.42
N LEU A 24 -0.58 22.92 -4.37
CA LEU A 24 -2.02 23.16 -4.41
C LEU A 24 -2.33 24.65 -4.56
N THR A 25 -1.67 25.51 -3.78
CA THR A 25 -1.81 26.97 -3.87
C THR A 25 -1.44 27.47 -5.26
N GLY A 26 -0.29 27.08 -5.81
CA GLY A 26 0.11 27.49 -7.16
C GLY A 26 -0.84 26.98 -8.25
N GLY A 27 -1.41 25.78 -8.08
CA GLY A 27 -2.43 25.26 -8.99
C GLY A 27 -3.74 26.06 -8.94
N LEU A 28 -4.15 26.52 -7.76
CA LEU A 28 -5.32 27.37 -7.58
C LEU A 28 -5.10 28.74 -8.22
N GLU A 29 -3.95 29.38 -8.00
CA GLU A 29 -3.61 30.66 -8.65
C GLU A 29 -3.58 30.54 -10.18
N ALA A 30 -3.04 29.44 -10.71
CA ALA A 30 -3.04 29.17 -12.15
C ALA A 30 -4.47 29.00 -12.70
N TRP A 31 -5.34 28.33 -11.94
CA TRP A 31 -6.76 28.18 -12.28
C TRP A 31 -7.48 29.52 -12.31
N GLU A 32 -7.29 30.36 -11.29
CA GLU A 32 -7.92 31.69 -11.21
C GLU A 32 -7.53 32.58 -12.40
N LYS A 33 -6.24 32.59 -12.76
CA LYS A 33 -5.74 33.31 -13.95
C LYS A 33 -6.38 32.79 -15.23
N LEU A 34 -6.43 31.47 -15.41
CA LEU A 34 -7.02 30.84 -16.58
C LEU A 34 -8.52 31.13 -16.68
N ALA A 35 -9.23 31.05 -15.55
CA ALA A 35 -10.65 31.34 -15.47
C ALA A 35 -10.95 32.79 -15.86
N ALA A 36 -10.17 33.76 -15.37
CA ALA A 36 -10.29 35.15 -15.78
C ALA A 36 -10.02 35.35 -17.28
N GLN A 37 -8.97 34.73 -17.81
CA GLN A 37 -8.60 34.83 -19.24
C GLN A 37 -9.67 34.25 -20.17
N ARG A 38 -10.33 33.16 -19.75
CA ARG A 38 -11.35 32.47 -20.54
C ARG A 38 -12.77 32.82 -20.15
N ASN A 39 -12.95 33.80 -19.27
CA ASN A 39 -14.23 34.23 -18.73
C ASN A 39 -15.07 33.07 -18.17
N TYR A 40 -14.42 32.17 -17.43
CA TYR A 40 -15.11 31.10 -16.70
C TYR A 40 -15.69 31.63 -15.40
N GLU A 41 -16.83 31.07 -14.99
CA GLU A 41 -17.47 31.33 -13.70
C GLU A 41 -17.33 30.10 -12.78
N PRO A 42 -16.14 29.88 -12.19
CA PRO A 42 -15.92 28.73 -11.33
C PRO A 42 -16.76 28.85 -10.06
N LYS A 43 -17.31 27.72 -9.62
CA LYS A 43 -17.90 27.61 -8.27
C LYS A 43 -16.80 27.76 -7.21
N PRO A 44 -17.14 28.25 -6.00
CA PRO A 44 -16.20 28.28 -4.88
C PRO A 44 -15.61 26.91 -4.59
N VAL A 45 -14.34 26.88 -4.15
CA VAL A 45 -13.69 25.66 -3.66
C VAL A 45 -14.42 25.20 -2.39
N PRO A 46 -14.88 23.95 -2.31
CA PRO A 46 -15.51 23.44 -1.09
C PRO A 46 -14.56 23.54 0.11
N THR A 47 -15.06 24.05 1.24
CA THR A 47 -14.31 24.14 2.51
C THR A 47 -14.51 22.92 3.41
N ASP A 48 -15.33 21.98 2.96
CA ASP A 48 -15.58 20.75 3.70
C ASP A 48 -14.27 20.00 3.90
N ARG A 49 -14.03 19.54 5.13
CA ARG A 49 -12.90 18.66 5.40
C ARG A 49 -13.21 17.34 4.71
N LEU A 50 -12.56 17.12 3.56
CA LEU A 50 -12.51 15.80 2.99
C LEU A 50 -11.81 14.88 3.98
N ASP A 51 -12.43 13.73 4.21
CA ASP A 51 -11.79 12.63 4.89
C ASP A 51 -10.44 12.35 4.22
N LEU A 52 -9.34 12.56 4.96
CA LEU A 52 -7.98 12.48 4.43
C LEU A 52 -7.53 11.02 4.16
N PHE A 53 -8.44 10.08 4.02
CA PHE A 53 -8.14 8.68 3.76
C PHE A 53 -8.74 8.24 2.42
N GLY A 54 -8.03 7.35 1.72
CA GLY A 54 -8.65 6.59 0.64
C GLY A 54 -9.75 5.67 1.21
N GLY A 55 -10.95 5.72 0.64
CA GLY A 55 -12.04 4.78 0.96
C GLY A 55 -12.91 5.17 2.17
N LYS A 56 -13.28 4.20 2.99
CA LYS A 56 -14.20 4.37 4.14
C LYS A 56 -13.45 4.74 5.42
N PRO A 57 -14.08 5.41 6.40
CA PRO A 57 -13.46 5.67 7.70
C PRO A 57 -12.95 4.38 8.36
N LEU A 58 -11.83 4.46 9.06
CA LEU A 58 -11.33 3.35 9.87
C LEU A 58 -12.37 3.02 10.95
N GLN A 59 -12.83 1.77 10.96
CA GLN A 59 -13.73 1.26 11.99
C GLN A 59 -12.92 0.84 13.21
N LYS A 60 -13.43 1.15 14.40
CA LYS A 60 -12.84 0.71 15.67
C LYS A 60 -12.60 -0.81 15.68
N GLY A 61 -11.38 -1.22 16.00
CA GLY A 61 -10.93 -2.62 15.97
C GLY A 61 -10.66 -3.21 14.58
N GLY A 62 -10.89 -2.44 13.51
CA GLY A 62 -10.45 -2.79 12.16
C GLY A 62 -8.98 -2.43 11.91
N LEU A 63 -8.50 -2.71 10.69
CA LEU A 63 -7.19 -2.27 10.22
C LEU A 63 -7.36 -1.51 8.91
N LYS A 64 -6.74 -0.34 8.82
CA LYS A 64 -6.49 0.34 7.56
C LYS A 64 -4.98 0.34 7.33
N LEU A 65 -4.55 -0.25 6.23
CA LEU A 65 -3.15 -0.45 5.91
C LEU A 65 -2.75 0.45 4.75
N GLU A 66 -1.66 1.19 4.91
CA GLU A 66 -0.92 1.75 3.80
C GLU A 66 -0.02 0.65 3.21
N VAL A 67 -0.02 0.52 1.89
CA VAL A 67 0.74 -0.50 1.15
C VAL A 67 1.77 0.19 0.26
N ALA A 68 3.04 -0.14 0.42
CA ALA A 68 4.14 0.39 -0.39
C ALA A 68 4.84 -0.74 -1.16
N TYR A 69 5.18 -0.48 -2.43
CA TYR A 69 5.80 -1.46 -3.33
C TYR A 69 7.19 -1.01 -3.73
N ARG A 70 8.19 -1.90 -3.64
CA ARG A 70 9.59 -1.57 -3.94
C ARG A 70 10.36 -2.69 -4.63
N ASP A 71 11.13 -2.33 -5.65
CA ASP A 71 12.24 -3.16 -6.08
C ASP A 71 13.40 -3.03 -5.08
N PHE A 72 14.07 -4.14 -4.80
CA PHE A 72 15.33 -4.12 -4.06
C PHE A 72 16.53 -4.02 -5.00
N PRO A 73 17.69 -3.53 -4.51
CA PRO A 73 18.93 -3.52 -5.28
C PRO A 73 19.27 -4.89 -5.87
N ARG A 74 19.84 -4.90 -7.08
CA ARG A 74 20.36 -6.12 -7.73
C ARG A 74 21.65 -5.84 -8.49
N GLY A 75 22.68 -6.64 -8.24
CA GLY A 75 24.02 -6.38 -8.78
C GLY A 75 24.46 -4.94 -8.50
N ASP A 76 24.93 -4.24 -9.54
CA ASP A 76 25.36 -2.84 -9.44
C ASP A 76 24.18 -1.83 -9.47
N VAL A 77 22.96 -2.30 -9.72
CA VAL A 77 21.76 -1.45 -9.79
C VAL A 77 21.23 -1.23 -8.37
N ARG A 78 21.69 -0.16 -7.72
CA ARG A 78 21.25 0.24 -6.38
C ARG A 78 19.82 0.78 -6.32
N ARG A 79 19.29 1.30 -7.43
CA ARG A 79 17.93 1.86 -7.53
C ARG A 79 17.27 1.42 -8.83
N PRO A 80 16.71 0.21 -8.89
CA PRO A 80 16.04 -0.27 -10.10
C PRO A 80 14.84 0.62 -10.43
N GLY A 81 14.91 1.33 -11.55
CA GLY A 81 13.89 2.26 -12.04
C GLY A 81 14.30 2.89 -13.36
N ASP A 82 13.35 3.37 -14.15
CA ASP A 82 13.63 4.21 -15.32
C ASP A 82 14.19 5.57 -14.84
N ALA A 83 15.22 6.10 -15.52
CA ALA A 83 15.77 7.43 -15.26
C ALA A 83 14.71 8.55 -15.29
N ARG A 84 13.59 8.35 -15.99
CA ARG A 84 12.43 9.26 -16.00
C ARG A 84 11.75 9.39 -14.63
N PHE A 85 11.82 8.35 -13.79
CA PHE A 85 11.21 8.32 -12.46
C PHE A 85 12.21 7.72 -11.46
N PRO A 86 13.20 8.50 -11.00
CA PRO A 86 14.12 8.01 -10.00
C PRO A 86 13.32 7.67 -8.73
N ASN A 87 13.27 6.37 -8.38
CA ASN A 87 12.63 5.85 -7.18
C ASN A 87 11.08 5.90 -7.20
N PRO A 88 10.38 5.14 -8.08
CA PRO A 88 8.92 5.16 -8.13
C PRO A 88 8.31 4.61 -6.83
N HIS A 89 7.51 5.44 -6.16
CA HIS A 89 6.78 5.08 -4.94
C HIS A 89 5.31 4.91 -5.31
N ASN A 90 4.85 3.67 -5.46
CA ASN A 90 3.43 3.41 -5.51
C ASN A 90 2.92 3.08 -4.12
N LEU A 91 1.83 3.76 -3.77
CA LEU A 91 1.10 3.56 -2.53
C LEU A 91 -0.28 3.02 -2.87
N GLY A 92 -0.76 2.13 -2.01
CA GLY A 92 -2.13 1.65 -2.00
C GLY A 92 -2.67 1.68 -0.58
N TRP A 93 -3.96 1.36 -0.47
CA TRP A 93 -4.62 1.17 0.81
C TRP A 93 -5.34 -0.17 0.80
N TYR A 94 -5.42 -0.79 1.97
CA TYR A 94 -6.17 -2.02 2.16
C TYR A 94 -6.86 -2.02 3.52
N ASP A 95 -8.15 -2.29 3.52
CA ASP A 95 -8.99 -2.26 4.71
C ASP A 95 -9.39 -3.68 5.12
N LEU A 96 -9.32 -3.93 6.42
CA LEU A 96 -9.87 -5.11 7.08
C LEU A 96 -10.94 -4.64 8.07
N SER A 97 -12.11 -5.28 8.01
CA SER A 97 -13.15 -5.10 9.02
C SER A 97 -12.67 -5.57 10.40
N PRO A 98 -13.34 -5.17 11.50
CA PRO A 98 -13.00 -5.64 12.83
C PRO A 98 -13.06 -7.17 12.99
N ALA A 99 -13.95 -7.83 12.25
CA ALA A 99 -14.04 -9.29 12.25
C ALA A 99 -12.82 -9.93 11.57
N GLU A 100 -12.38 -9.40 10.44
CA GLU A 100 -11.20 -9.91 9.73
C GLU A 100 -9.91 -9.60 10.51
N ALA A 101 -9.78 -8.38 11.06
CA ALA A 101 -8.61 -7.96 11.82
C ALA A 101 -8.40 -8.77 13.12
N ARG A 102 -9.48 -9.27 13.74
CA ARG A 102 -9.38 -10.18 14.90
C ARG A 102 -8.65 -11.49 14.59
N SER A 103 -8.59 -11.93 13.33
CA SER A 103 -7.86 -13.15 12.97
C SER A 103 -6.34 -13.05 13.19
N PHE A 104 -5.81 -11.85 13.41
CA PHE A 104 -4.42 -11.60 13.75
C PHE A 104 -4.14 -11.64 15.26
N LEU A 105 -5.16 -11.84 16.10
CA LEU A 105 -5.10 -11.74 17.56
C LEU A 105 -5.37 -13.10 18.21
N PRO A 106 -4.44 -14.08 18.09
CA PRO A 106 -4.57 -15.32 18.84
C PRO A 106 -4.62 -15.04 20.35
N ALA A 107 -5.44 -15.80 21.07
CA ALA A 107 -5.50 -15.67 22.52
C ALA A 107 -4.14 -16.00 23.16
N ASP A 108 -3.56 -17.13 22.74
CA ASP A 108 -2.26 -17.64 23.16
C ASP A 108 -1.57 -18.42 22.01
N GLY A 109 -0.24 -18.49 22.09
CA GLY A 109 0.59 -19.26 21.16
C GLY A 109 0.58 -18.75 19.71
N LYS A 110 1.05 -19.62 18.80
CA LYS A 110 1.08 -19.38 17.36
C LYS A 110 -0.18 -19.96 16.71
N GLN A 111 -0.95 -19.11 16.03
CA GLN A 111 -2.15 -19.51 15.30
C GLN A 111 -2.05 -19.08 13.85
N LYS A 112 -2.63 -19.89 12.95
CA LYS A 112 -2.83 -19.49 11.55
C LYS A 112 -3.88 -18.38 11.49
N VAL A 113 -3.56 -17.29 10.80
CA VAL A 113 -4.54 -16.26 10.39
C VAL A 113 -5.55 -16.93 9.47
N SER A 114 -6.82 -16.53 9.56
CA SER A 114 -7.89 -17.12 8.73
C SER A 114 -7.50 -17.14 7.25
N ASP A 115 -7.65 -18.30 6.60
CA ASP A 115 -7.26 -18.50 5.20
C ASP A 115 -7.98 -17.53 4.26
N SER A 116 -9.26 -17.26 4.50
CA SER A 116 -10.03 -16.30 3.71
C SER A 116 -9.51 -14.87 3.88
N VAL A 117 -9.11 -14.49 5.09
CA VAL A 117 -8.56 -13.16 5.40
C VAL A 117 -7.19 -13.00 4.75
N PHE A 118 -6.30 -13.97 4.96
CA PHE A 118 -4.96 -13.91 4.40
C PHE A 118 -4.99 -13.94 2.87
N ARG A 119 -5.74 -14.87 2.26
CA ARG A 119 -5.84 -14.97 0.80
C ARG A 119 -6.37 -13.67 0.19
N LYS A 120 -7.43 -13.07 0.76
CA LYS A 120 -7.98 -11.79 0.30
C LYS A 120 -6.96 -10.64 0.39
N LEU A 121 -6.23 -10.54 1.49
CA LEU A 121 -5.13 -9.57 1.65
C LEU A 121 -4.04 -9.83 0.60
N ALA A 122 -3.60 -11.07 0.48
CA ALA A 122 -2.48 -11.49 -0.35
C ALA A 122 -2.74 -11.21 -1.83
N ILE A 123 -3.88 -11.66 -2.38
CA ILE A 123 -4.21 -11.45 -3.80
C ILE A 123 -4.42 -9.97 -4.15
N THR A 124 -4.85 -9.15 -3.19
CA THR A 124 -5.11 -7.72 -3.42
C THR A 124 -3.84 -6.87 -3.34
N THR A 125 -2.96 -7.21 -2.40
CA THR A 125 -1.83 -6.34 -2.00
C THR A 125 -0.47 -6.86 -2.42
N LEU A 126 -0.24 -8.17 -2.58
CA LEU A 126 1.08 -8.73 -2.90
C LEU A 126 1.32 -8.80 -4.41
N LYS A 127 1.20 -7.65 -5.08
CA LYS A 127 1.30 -7.52 -6.54
C LYS A 127 2.49 -6.65 -6.96
N ASP A 128 2.99 -6.81 -8.18
CA ASP A 128 4.08 -5.98 -8.73
C ASP A 128 3.59 -4.61 -9.22
N ALA A 129 3.17 -3.77 -8.29
CA ALA A 129 2.78 -2.40 -8.56
C ALA A 129 3.94 -1.40 -8.37
N VAL A 130 5.22 -1.78 -8.51
CA VAL A 130 6.35 -0.85 -8.23
C VAL A 130 6.40 0.31 -9.23
N ARG A 131 6.22 0.01 -10.53
CA ARG A 131 6.47 0.94 -11.64
C ARG A 131 5.21 1.32 -12.43
N GLY A 132 4.04 1.03 -11.88
CA GLY A 132 2.78 1.33 -12.52
C GLY A 132 1.61 0.60 -11.86
N GLN A 133 0.43 0.77 -12.45
CA GLN A 133 -0.77 0.13 -11.94
C GLN A 133 -0.79 -1.34 -12.34
N MET A 134 -1.17 -2.18 -11.38
CA MET A 134 -1.41 -3.59 -11.60
C MET A 134 -2.69 -4.02 -10.91
N ASN A 135 -3.45 -4.87 -11.60
CA ASN A 135 -4.55 -5.59 -10.98
C ASN A 135 -4.01 -6.54 -9.91
N GLY A 136 -4.86 -6.88 -8.94
CA GLY A 136 -4.57 -7.97 -8.01
C GLY A 136 -4.46 -9.31 -8.74
N TRP A 137 -3.98 -10.31 -8.02
CA TRP A 137 -4.02 -11.70 -8.45
C TRP A 137 -5.46 -12.23 -8.43
N LYS A 138 -5.77 -13.18 -9.30
CA LYS A 138 -7.00 -13.97 -9.18
C LYS A 138 -6.81 -15.05 -8.11
N GLU A 139 -7.90 -15.55 -7.55
CA GLU A 139 -7.83 -16.55 -6.48
C GLU A 139 -7.04 -17.81 -6.85
N HIS A 140 -7.20 -18.31 -8.09
CA HIS A 140 -6.47 -19.49 -8.57
C HIS A 140 -5.00 -19.21 -8.91
N GLU A 141 -4.60 -17.94 -9.00
CA GLU A 141 -3.21 -17.57 -9.27
C GLU A 141 -2.36 -17.59 -7.98
N MET A 142 -2.99 -17.65 -6.80
CA MET A 142 -2.31 -17.93 -5.53
C MET A 142 -2.30 -19.44 -5.28
N THR A 143 -1.18 -20.08 -5.59
CA THR A 143 -1.01 -21.53 -5.55
C THR A 143 -0.72 -22.04 -4.13
N GLU A 144 0.00 -21.25 -3.33
CA GLU A 144 0.33 -21.58 -1.93
C GLU A 144 0.31 -20.31 -1.07
N GLY A 145 0.11 -20.48 0.24
CA GLY A 145 0.43 -19.45 1.21
C GLY A 145 -0.35 -19.57 2.51
N GLU A 146 0.29 -19.06 3.56
CA GLU A 146 -0.27 -18.95 4.89
C GLU A 146 0.40 -17.80 5.65
N LEU A 147 -0.30 -17.29 6.65
CA LEU A 147 0.21 -16.33 7.60
C LEU A 147 -0.13 -16.80 9.00
N HIS A 148 0.85 -16.73 9.90
CA HIS A 148 0.69 -17.03 11.30
C HIS A 148 0.89 -15.77 12.13
N SER A 149 0.09 -15.66 13.19
CA SER A 149 0.27 -14.70 14.26
C SER A 149 0.62 -15.44 15.54
N GLU A 150 1.56 -14.90 16.30
CA GLU A 150 1.99 -15.45 17.58
C GLU A 150 2.02 -14.34 18.62
N LYS A 151 1.31 -14.50 19.72
CA LYS A 151 1.38 -13.55 20.84
C LYS A 151 2.74 -13.71 21.54
N THR A 152 3.61 -12.71 21.45
CA THR A 152 4.99 -12.76 21.98
C THR A 152 5.18 -11.97 23.27
N GLY A 153 4.21 -11.15 23.65
CA GLY A 153 4.29 -10.40 24.90
C GLY A 153 3.05 -9.58 25.21
N GLN A 154 2.98 -9.09 26.43
CA GLN A 154 1.92 -8.20 26.90
C GLN A 154 2.50 -7.21 27.91
N SER A 155 2.15 -5.93 27.76
CA SER A 155 2.51 -4.86 28.70
C SER A 155 1.25 -4.05 29.00
N GLY A 156 0.74 -4.18 30.22
CA GLY A 156 -0.58 -3.65 30.57
C GLY A 156 -1.67 -4.21 29.66
N THR A 157 -2.37 -3.32 28.96
CA THR A 157 -3.46 -3.64 28.02
C THR A 157 -2.96 -3.88 26.60
N VAL A 158 -1.66 -3.68 26.33
CA VAL A 158 -1.08 -3.81 24.99
C VAL A 158 -0.46 -5.20 24.82
N SER A 159 -1.04 -5.99 23.92
CA SER A 159 -0.47 -7.27 23.47
C SER A 159 0.37 -7.07 22.22
N THR A 160 1.50 -7.77 22.13
CA THR A 160 2.40 -7.77 20.98
C THR A 160 2.35 -9.11 20.26
N TYR A 161 2.29 -9.06 18.94
CA TYR A 161 2.17 -10.23 18.07
C TYR A 161 3.25 -10.23 17.00
N LYS A 162 3.92 -11.37 16.83
CA LYS A 162 4.84 -11.63 15.72
C LYS A 162 4.06 -12.25 14.56
N LEU A 163 4.30 -11.75 13.35
CA LEU A 163 3.68 -12.26 12.13
C LEU A 163 4.73 -12.97 11.28
N THR A 164 4.44 -14.18 10.81
CA THR A 164 5.33 -14.96 9.93
C THR A 164 4.54 -15.73 8.90
N GLY A 165 4.98 -15.77 7.64
CA GLY A 165 4.24 -16.47 6.60
C GLY A 165 5.00 -16.57 5.28
N HIS A 166 4.31 -17.08 4.27
CA HIS A 166 4.77 -17.11 2.89
C HIS A 166 3.59 -17.08 1.93
N ALA A 167 3.83 -16.77 0.66
CA ALA A 167 2.86 -16.97 -0.41
C ALA A 167 3.59 -17.35 -1.71
N LYS A 168 2.88 -18.00 -2.62
CA LYS A 168 3.33 -18.22 -4.00
C LYS A 168 2.23 -17.84 -4.97
N PHE A 169 2.61 -17.07 -5.98
CA PHE A 169 1.73 -16.64 -7.06
C PHE A 169 2.31 -17.02 -8.41
N ALA A 170 1.47 -17.49 -9.33
CA ALA A 170 1.87 -17.85 -10.68
C ALA A 170 0.72 -17.67 -11.69
N VAL A 171 1.02 -17.04 -12.83
CA VAL A 171 0.17 -17.04 -14.04
C VAL A 171 1.04 -16.88 -15.28
N GLY A 172 1.07 -17.89 -16.15
CA GLY A 172 2.03 -17.95 -17.25
C GLY A 172 3.45 -17.71 -16.73
N ASP A 173 4.12 -16.73 -17.32
CA ASP A 173 5.52 -16.37 -17.05
C ASP A 173 5.67 -15.44 -15.83
N ARG A 174 4.56 -15.04 -15.18
CA ARG A 174 4.55 -14.08 -14.08
C ARG A 174 4.44 -14.81 -12.74
N THR A 175 5.48 -14.69 -11.92
CA THR A 175 5.50 -15.28 -10.56
C THR A 175 5.86 -14.26 -9.49
N TYR A 176 5.48 -14.55 -8.24
CA TYR A 176 5.98 -13.87 -7.04
C TYR A 176 5.95 -14.80 -5.84
N GLU A 177 7.07 -14.94 -5.14
CA GLU A 177 7.20 -15.88 -4.02
C GLU A 177 7.77 -15.17 -2.77
N PRO A 178 6.94 -14.41 -2.03
CA PRO A 178 7.39 -13.72 -0.83
C PRO A 178 7.39 -14.59 0.43
N ALA A 179 8.42 -14.40 1.25
CA ALA A 179 8.35 -14.64 2.68
C ALA A 179 7.78 -13.40 3.38
N LEU A 180 6.99 -13.61 4.44
CA LEU A 180 6.33 -12.56 5.21
C LEU A 180 6.84 -12.52 6.64
N PHE A 181 7.17 -11.32 7.12
CA PHE A 181 7.59 -11.06 8.50
C PHE A 181 6.99 -9.75 9.00
N GLY A 182 6.52 -9.74 10.25
CA GLY A 182 5.85 -8.55 10.78
C GLY A 182 5.65 -8.54 12.28
N LEU A 183 5.04 -7.44 12.72
CA LEU A 183 4.71 -7.12 14.10
C LEU A 183 3.34 -6.45 14.13
N ALA A 184 2.50 -6.83 15.09
CA ALA A 184 1.29 -6.10 15.42
C ALA A 184 1.24 -5.82 16.92
N LYS A 185 0.62 -4.70 17.30
CA LYS A 185 0.27 -4.37 18.68
C LYS A 185 -1.20 -4.04 18.75
N PHE A 186 -1.86 -4.60 19.75
CA PHE A 186 -3.28 -4.39 20.00
C PHE A 186 -3.48 -3.99 21.45
N ASP A 187 -4.16 -2.87 21.66
CA ASP A 187 -4.54 -2.39 22.98
C ASP A 187 -5.97 -2.83 23.29
N SER A 188 -6.14 -3.69 24.29
CA SER A 188 -7.44 -4.21 24.69
C SER A 188 -8.33 -3.17 25.37
N ALA A 189 -7.78 -2.07 25.90
CA ALA A 189 -8.57 -1.02 26.53
C ALA A 189 -9.26 -0.13 25.50
N SER A 190 -8.50 0.36 24.51
CA SER A 190 -9.08 1.07 23.37
C SER A 190 -9.81 0.13 22.41
N GLY A 191 -9.42 -1.14 22.33
CA GLY A 191 -9.97 -2.11 21.38
C GLY A 191 -9.45 -1.90 19.96
N GLU A 192 -8.20 -1.44 19.83
CA GLU A 192 -7.62 -0.97 18.57
C GLU A 192 -6.20 -1.49 18.36
N PHE A 193 -5.81 -1.59 17.09
CA PHE A 193 -4.41 -1.80 16.74
C PHE A 193 -3.66 -0.49 16.91
N THR A 194 -2.59 -0.51 17.71
CA THR A 194 -1.70 0.63 17.92
C THR A 194 -0.43 0.53 17.08
N GLN A 195 -0.19 -0.63 16.45
CA GLN A 195 0.88 -0.84 15.49
C GLN A 195 0.52 -2.03 14.60
N PHE A 196 0.81 -1.92 13.31
CA PHE A 196 0.80 -3.06 12.39
C PHE A 196 1.87 -2.82 11.35
N GLN A 197 2.78 -3.79 11.18
CA GLN A 197 3.84 -3.76 10.18
C GLN A 197 3.99 -5.18 9.63
N LEU A 198 3.94 -5.31 8.31
CA LEU A 198 4.15 -6.58 7.62
C LEU A 198 4.98 -6.30 6.36
N ILE A 199 6.09 -7.01 6.21
CA ILE A 199 6.94 -6.95 5.04
C ILE A 199 6.84 -8.30 4.34
N ALA A 200 6.45 -8.28 3.08
CA ALA A 200 6.53 -9.41 2.16
C ALA A 200 7.69 -9.18 1.22
N SER A 201 8.68 -10.08 1.20
CA SER A 201 9.88 -9.95 0.36
C SER A 201 10.16 -11.26 -0.35
N GLY A 202 10.39 -11.19 -1.66
CA GLY A 202 10.63 -12.38 -2.48
C GLY A 202 11.07 -12.09 -3.89
N GLN A 203 11.32 -13.16 -4.65
CA GLN A 203 11.61 -13.07 -6.08
C GLN A 203 10.31 -12.97 -6.87
N ARG A 204 10.26 -12.03 -7.82
CA ARG A 204 9.22 -11.97 -8.85
C ARG A 204 9.82 -12.23 -10.23
N THR A 205 8.99 -12.72 -11.15
CA THR A 205 9.36 -12.90 -12.57
C THR A 205 8.24 -12.40 -13.49
N GLY A 206 8.57 -12.26 -14.78
CA GLY A 206 7.62 -11.83 -15.79
C GLY A 206 7.25 -10.35 -15.71
N LYS A 207 6.23 -9.97 -16.49
CA LYS A 207 5.74 -8.60 -16.59
C LYS A 207 4.23 -8.52 -16.50
N GLY A 208 3.74 -7.34 -16.15
CA GLY A 208 2.34 -6.96 -16.24
C GLY A 208 2.08 -6.09 -17.46
N GLY A 209 0.80 -5.82 -17.74
CA GLY A 209 0.43 -4.98 -18.88
C GLY A 209 0.77 -3.49 -18.71
N ALA A 210 0.78 -2.97 -17.47
CA ALA A 210 0.91 -1.54 -17.17
C ALA A 210 1.96 -1.21 -16.10
N ASN A 211 2.93 -2.11 -15.85
CA ASN A 211 3.99 -1.90 -14.86
C ASN A 211 5.35 -1.51 -15.45
N GLY A 212 5.44 -1.18 -16.75
CA GLY A 212 6.66 -0.59 -17.34
C GLY A 212 7.91 -1.47 -17.19
N ARG A 213 7.73 -2.80 -17.36
CA ARG A 213 8.76 -3.84 -17.17
C ARG A 213 9.28 -4.40 -18.50
N GLU A 214 9.09 -3.72 -19.62
CA GLU A 214 9.41 -4.23 -20.96
C GLU A 214 10.90 -4.58 -21.11
N THR A 215 11.77 -3.85 -20.41
CA THR A 215 13.22 -4.03 -20.39
C THR A 215 13.74 -4.61 -19.07
N ASP A 216 12.84 -4.95 -18.14
CA ASP A 216 13.20 -5.46 -16.82
C ASP A 216 13.29 -6.98 -16.84
N LEU A 217 14.39 -7.50 -17.39
CA LEU A 217 14.60 -8.94 -17.56
C LEU A 217 15.10 -9.62 -16.28
N GLY A 218 14.53 -10.79 -16.02
CA GLY A 218 14.97 -11.77 -15.03
C GLY A 218 14.20 -11.74 -13.71
N PRO A 219 14.34 -12.79 -12.88
CA PRO A 219 13.90 -12.74 -11.49
C PRO A 219 14.49 -11.52 -10.79
N ALA A 220 13.64 -10.80 -10.06
CA ALA A 220 14.04 -9.60 -9.35
C ALA A 220 13.48 -9.61 -7.93
N PRO A 221 14.29 -9.24 -6.93
CA PRO A 221 13.81 -9.11 -5.57
C PRO A 221 12.87 -7.90 -5.46
N MET A 222 11.71 -8.12 -4.85
CA MET A 222 10.71 -7.10 -4.58
C MET A 222 10.25 -7.20 -3.12
N GLY A 223 9.94 -6.04 -2.55
CA GLY A 223 9.30 -5.89 -1.25
C GLY A 223 7.93 -5.22 -1.36
N VAL A 224 6.99 -5.71 -0.57
CA VAL A 224 5.71 -5.05 -0.29
C VAL A 224 5.63 -4.81 1.21
N GLY A 225 5.58 -3.54 1.61
CA GLY A 225 5.40 -3.14 3.00
C GLY A 225 3.95 -2.77 3.26
N LEU A 226 3.37 -3.31 4.33
CA LEU A 226 2.05 -2.93 4.82
C LEU A 226 2.23 -2.35 6.22
N GLN A 227 1.70 -1.17 6.46
CA GLN A 227 1.77 -0.51 7.76
C GLN A 227 0.43 0.10 8.17
N LEU A 228 0.18 0.20 9.47
CA LEU A 228 -1.00 0.87 10.01
C LEU A 228 -1.05 2.31 9.49
N TYR A 229 -2.20 2.68 8.92
CA TYR A 229 -2.41 4.01 8.36
C TYR A 229 -2.36 5.09 9.45
N GLY A 230 -1.78 6.25 9.12
CA GLY A 230 -1.65 7.38 10.04
C GLY A 230 -0.50 7.26 11.03
N GLN A 231 0.38 6.27 10.88
CA GLN A 231 1.68 6.26 11.57
C GLN A 231 2.70 7.02 10.72
N GLU A 232 3.23 8.12 11.29
CA GLU A 232 4.37 8.87 10.74
C GLU A 232 5.71 8.21 11.11
#